data_AF-A0A954WDE9-F1
#
_entry.id   AF-A0A954WDE9-F1
#
_cell.length_a   1.000
_cell.length_b   1.000
_cell.length_c   1.000
_cell.angle_alpha   90.00
_cell.angle_beta   90.00
_cell.angle_gamma   90.00
#
_symmetry.space_group_name_H-M   'P 1'
#
loop_
_entity.id
_entity.type
_entity.pdbx_description
1 polymer ?
#
loop_
_entity_poly.entity_id
_entity_poly.type
_entity_poly.pdbx_seq_one_letter_code
_entity_poly.pdbx_strand_id
1 'polypeptide(L)'
;AFYDFENEAKIFADVDHRMRFAVTVMTGPGRRIDKTRFAFLTRHIADLPARRFALGADEVLKMNPNTGTLPMFRTRTDADITLGIYNRHPVLIRDDDPEGNPWCLSFNQGLFNMASDANRFHQPSDLTDDHFNGWSYTDGHTEYMPLYEAKMVNIFDHRFSTYRGATQAQLNVGALPRLSAKEHDDPDLEVLARYWVERSDVQAALQARSGFRCLHGWRKITNSGNERTFVPFVFPLAAAGDSCLLWFTKDSRQAPLLLATMSSIVFDYVARQKISGSNMQYFLVKQLVSPAPDFFIRDAPWQPNSTLADWVIPVVLELSYTSWRLRPYAQDLGDSGPPFRWDPERRALLRADLDAGFLHVYGLNRVEAEHVLDSFSVVRKYEERDFGDYRTKRLVLEAYDRMAKAIANGGTGWRSLADPPAGAGPRHPNR
;
A
#
# COMPACT_ATOMS: atom_id res chain seq x y z
N ALA A 1 -10.83 -30.43 -10.55
CA ALA A 1 -9.44 -29.93 -10.43
C ALA A 1 -9.22 -28.89 -11.53
N PHE A 2 -8.41 -27.88 -11.26
CA PHE A 2 -8.04 -26.86 -12.24
C PHE A 2 -6.52 -26.65 -12.16
N TYR A 3 -5.81 -26.96 -13.23
CA TYR A 3 -4.35 -26.85 -13.30
C TYR A 3 -3.97 -25.88 -14.40
N ASP A 4 -3.41 -24.74 -14.03
CA ASP A 4 -3.01 -23.65 -14.92
C ASP A 4 -1.48 -23.63 -15.12
N PHE A 5 -1.10 -23.43 -16.37
CA PHE A 5 0.26 -23.50 -16.89
C PHE A 5 0.60 -22.24 -17.67
N GLU A 6 1.80 -21.71 -17.43
CA GLU A 6 2.39 -20.64 -18.24
C GLU A 6 3.25 -21.25 -19.35
N ASN A 7 3.29 -20.61 -20.52
CA ASN A 7 4.08 -21.09 -21.66
C ASN A 7 5.47 -20.47 -21.77
N GLU A 8 5.99 -19.85 -20.70
CA GLU A 8 7.35 -19.28 -20.68
C GLU A 8 8.45 -20.33 -20.89
N ALA A 9 8.22 -21.57 -20.45
CA ALA A 9 9.11 -22.69 -20.71
C ALA A 9 8.87 -23.36 -22.07
N LYS A 10 7.99 -22.80 -22.91
CA LYS A 10 7.64 -23.34 -24.23
C LYS A 10 7.19 -24.81 -24.16
N ILE A 11 6.32 -25.12 -23.18
CA ILE A 11 5.62 -26.41 -23.09
C ILE A 11 4.93 -26.73 -24.42
N PHE A 12 4.41 -25.68 -25.07
CA PHE A 12 3.99 -25.67 -26.47
C PHE A 12 4.92 -24.76 -27.26
N ALA A 13 5.87 -25.34 -28.00
CA ALA A 13 6.94 -24.63 -28.69
C ALA A 13 6.42 -23.55 -29.66
N ASP A 14 5.39 -23.90 -30.43
CA ASP A 14 4.83 -23.06 -31.50
C ASP A 14 3.84 -21.99 -31.00
N VAL A 15 3.52 -21.98 -29.71
CA VAL A 15 2.64 -20.97 -29.12
C VAL A 15 3.45 -19.85 -28.49
N ASP A 16 2.96 -18.61 -28.57
CA ASP A 16 3.57 -17.49 -27.86
C ASP A 16 3.74 -17.79 -26.36
N HIS A 17 4.85 -17.33 -25.79
CA HIS A 17 5.26 -17.61 -24.41
C HIS A 17 4.31 -17.01 -23.37
N ARG A 18 3.52 -15.98 -23.73
CA ARG A 18 2.58 -15.29 -22.83
C ARG A 18 1.23 -15.99 -22.72
N MET A 19 0.96 -16.96 -23.60
CA MET A 19 -0.29 -17.71 -23.56
C MET A 19 -0.30 -18.66 -22.36
N ARG A 20 -1.46 -18.74 -21.71
CA ARG A 20 -1.71 -19.64 -20.57
C ARG A 20 -2.67 -20.73 -20.97
N PHE A 21 -2.48 -21.91 -20.40
CA PHE A 21 -3.28 -23.09 -20.66
C PHE A 21 -3.76 -23.68 -19.35
N ALA A 22 -4.97 -24.23 -19.33
CA ALA A 22 -5.50 -24.89 -18.15
C ALA A 22 -6.12 -26.25 -18.47
N VAL A 23 -5.93 -27.19 -17.56
CA VAL A 23 -6.63 -28.46 -17.53
C VAL A 23 -7.71 -28.40 -16.46
N THR A 24 -8.97 -28.49 -16.90
CA THR A 24 -10.12 -28.55 -16.00
C THR A 24 -10.66 -29.98 -15.97
N VAL A 25 -10.77 -30.53 -14.77
CA VAL A 25 -11.34 -31.86 -14.52
C VAL A 25 -12.58 -31.71 -13.65
N MET A 26 -13.72 -32.17 -14.16
CA MET A 26 -15.02 -32.08 -13.49
C MET A 26 -15.57 -33.49 -13.23
N THR A 27 -16.36 -33.66 -12.18
CA THR A 27 -17.08 -34.90 -11.90
C THR A 27 -18.55 -34.77 -12.31
N GLY A 28 -19.20 -35.88 -12.64
CA GLY A 28 -20.63 -35.92 -12.89
C GLY A 28 -21.46 -35.67 -11.62
N PRO A 29 -22.80 -35.48 -11.75
CA PRO A 29 -23.67 -35.05 -10.67
C PRO A 29 -23.73 -36.00 -9.47
N GLY A 30 -23.45 -37.29 -9.67
CA GLY A 30 -23.44 -38.30 -8.60
C GLY A 30 -22.22 -38.28 -7.68
N ARG A 31 -21.25 -37.38 -7.90
CA ARG A 31 -20.03 -37.31 -7.08
C ARG A 31 -19.72 -35.87 -6.66
N ARG A 32 -19.99 -35.58 -5.38
CA ARG A 32 -19.60 -34.33 -4.72
C ARG A 32 -18.12 -34.34 -4.39
N ILE A 33 -17.47 -33.19 -4.57
CA ILE A 33 -16.07 -32.95 -4.22
C ILE A 33 -16.03 -31.82 -3.20
N ASP A 34 -15.57 -32.11 -1.98
CA ASP A 34 -15.53 -31.12 -0.91
C ASP A 34 -14.39 -30.13 -1.07
N LYS A 35 -13.23 -30.59 -1.56
CA LYS A 35 -12.08 -29.74 -1.89
C LYS A 35 -11.62 -29.94 -3.32
N THR A 36 -11.63 -28.87 -4.10
CA THR A 36 -11.13 -28.86 -5.47
C THR A 36 -9.62 -28.68 -5.46
N ARG A 37 -8.91 -29.48 -6.25
CA ARG A 37 -7.45 -29.36 -6.41
C ARG A 37 -7.10 -28.28 -7.42
N PHE A 38 -6.16 -27.42 -7.05
CA PHE A 38 -5.66 -26.30 -7.84
C PHE A 38 -4.14 -26.35 -8.00
N ALA A 39 -3.65 -25.81 -9.10
CA ALA A 39 -2.27 -25.39 -9.29
C ALA A 39 -2.29 -24.22 -10.27
N PHE A 40 -1.55 -23.15 -9.98
CA PHE A 40 -1.53 -21.95 -10.81
C PHE A 40 -0.10 -21.60 -11.22
N LEU A 41 0.02 -20.91 -12.36
CA LEU A 41 1.27 -20.36 -12.88
C LEU A 41 2.38 -21.42 -12.98
N THR A 42 2.00 -22.65 -13.35
CA THR A 42 2.92 -23.80 -13.38
C THR A 42 3.78 -23.71 -14.64
N ARG A 43 5.09 -23.52 -14.46
CA ARG A 43 6.02 -23.34 -15.58
C ARG A 43 6.45 -24.66 -16.22
N HIS A 44 6.68 -25.70 -15.43
CA HIS A 44 7.01 -27.04 -15.95
C HIS A 44 6.00 -28.06 -15.45
N ILE A 45 5.59 -29.00 -16.32
CA ILE A 45 4.63 -30.06 -15.96
C ILE A 45 5.14 -30.88 -14.75
N ALA A 46 6.45 -31.09 -14.65
CA ALA A 46 7.09 -31.79 -13.54
C ALA A 46 6.89 -31.10 -12.18
N ASP A 47 6.61 -29.80 -12.14
CA ASP A 47 6.40 -29.04 -10.90
C ASP A 47 4.99 -29.23 -10.33
N LEU A 48 4.05 -29.74 -11.14
CA LEU A 48 2.63 -29.85 -10.80
C LEU A 48 2.39 -30.57 -9.45
N PRO A 49 3.04 -31.72 -9.14
CA PRO A 49 2.83 -32.40 -7.86
C PRO A 49 3.18 -31.55 -6.64
N ALA A 50 4.25 -30.74 -6.73
CA ALA A 50 4.72 -29.89 -5.63
C ALA A 50 3.89 -28.61 -5.48
N ARG A 51 3.33 -28.11 -6.58
CA ARG A 51 2.50 -26.89 -6.60
C ARG A 51 1.03 -27.12 -6.29
N ARG A 52 0.57 -28.38 -6.32
CA ARG A 52 -0.85 -28.70 -6.14
C ARG A 52 -1.29 -28.49 -4.69
N PHE A 53 -2.35 -27.71 -4.51
CA PHE A 53 -3.06 -27.56 -3.24
C PHE A 53 -4.57 -27.81 -3.45
N ALA A 54 -5.36 -27.82 -2.38
CA ALA A 54 -6.80 -28.03 -2.48
C ALA A 54 -7.56 -27.04 -1.60
N LEU A 55 -8.64 -26.47 -2.15
CA LEU A 55 -9.52 -25.53 -1.45
C LEU A 55 -10.98 -25.97 -1.54
N GLY A 56 -11.71 -25.78 -0.45
CA GLY A 56 -13.17 -25.83 -0.38
C GLY A 56 -13.81 -24.54 -0.92
N ALA A 57 -15.07 -24.63 -1.30
CA ALA A 57 -15.82 -23.47 -1.80
C ALA A 57 -16.00 -22.38 -0.71
N ASP A 58 -16.17 -22.80 0.54
CA ASP A 58 -16.23 -21.94 1.72
C ASP A 58 -14.91 -21.20 1.95
N GLU A 59 -13.76 -21.87 1.78
CA GLU A 59 -12.43 -21.24 1.88
C GLU A 59 -12.27 -20.15 0.80
N VAL A 60 -12.73 -20.40 -0.43
CA VAL A 60 -12.71 -19.41 -1.52
C VAL A 60 -13.62 -18.22 -1.21
N LEU A 61 -14.85 -18.47 -0.79
CA LEU A 61 -15.82 -17.42 -0.45
C LEU A 61 -15.38 -16.62 0.80
N LYS A 62 -14.63 -17.22 1.71
CA LYS A 62 -14.03 -16.50 2.85
C LYS A 62 -13.02 -15.46 2.40
N MET A 63 -12.20 -15.79 1.40
CA MET A 63 -11.19 -14.88 0.86
C MET A 63 -11.78 -13.88 -0.13
N ASN A 64 -12.75 -14.28 -0.93
CA ASN A 64 -13.34 -13.49 -2.02
C ASN A 64 -14.88 -13.46 -1.94
N PRO A 65 -15.47 -12.95 -0.84
CA PRO A 65 -16.92 -13.04 -0.62
C PRO A 65 -17.73 -12.28 -1.68
N ASN A 66 -17.23 -11.14 -2.16
CA ASN A 66 -17.96 -10.28 -3.09
C ASN A 66 -17.96 -10.82 -4.53
N THR A 67 -16.97 -11.65 -4.90
CA THR A 67 -16.73 -12.02 -6.31
C THR A 67 -16.72 -13.52 -6.56
N GLY A 68 -16.48 -14.35 -5.54
CA GLY A 68 -16.29 -15.79 -5.68
C GLY A 68 -15.07 -16.19 -6.53
N THR A 69 -14.22 -15.23 -6.93
CA THR A 69 -13.03 -15.50 -7.73
C THR A 69 -12.02 -16.37 -6.98
N LEU A 70 -11.23 -17.16 -7.70
CA LEU A 70 -10.19 -17.99 -7.11
C LEU A 70 -8.88 -17.18 -6.93
N PRO A 71 -8.29 -17.13 -5.73
CA PRO A 71 -6.92 -16.63 -5.59
C PRO A 71 -5.92 -17.54 -6.30
N MET A 72 -4.90 -16.96 -6.95
CA MET A 72 -3.90 -17.69 -7.71
C MET A 72 -2.63 -17.93 -6.87
N PHE A 73 -2.72 -18.81 -5.88
CA PHE A 73 -1.57 -19.15 -5.04
C PHE A 73 -0.47 -19.89 -5.83
N ARG A 74 0.79 -19.52 -5.59
CA ARG A 74 1.96 -20.16 -6.22
C ARG A 74 2.37 -21.44 -5.50
N THR A 75 2.23 -21.46 -4.18
CA THR A 75 2.56 -22.61 -3.33
C THR A 75 1.42 -22.94 -2.37
N ARG A 76 1.46 -24.14 -1.80
CA ARG A 76 0.54 -24.53 -0.72
C ARG A 76 0.73 -23.66 0.53
N THR A 77 1.97 -23.35 0.88
CA THR A 77 2.28 -22.46 2.00
C THR A 77 1.62 -21.10 1.85
N ASP A 78 1.60 -20.55 0.62
CA ASP A 78 0.93 -19.27 0.35
C ASP A 78 -0.57 -19.34 0.65
N ALA A 79 -1.21 -20.43 0.20
CA ALA A 79 -2.63 -20.67 0.44
C ALA A 79 -2.93 -20.83 1.95
N ASP A 80 -2.12 -21.62 2.66
CA ASP A 80 -2.31 -21.91 4.08
C ASP A 80 -2.13 -20.64 4.95
N ILE A 81 -1.08 -19.83 4.69
CA ILE A 81 -0.86 -18.55 5.39
C ILE A 81 -2.02 -17.59 5.12
N THR A 82 -2.39 -17.40 3.85
CA THR A 82 -3.44 -16.46 3.47
C THR A 82 -4.77 -16.86 4.07
N LEU A 83 -5.16 -18.14 3.98
CA LEU A 83 -6.38 -18.64 4.62
C LEU A 83 -6.33 -18.46 6.14
N GLY A 84 -5.18 -18.71 6.77
CA GLY A 84 -4.96 -18.45 8.20
C GLY A 84 -5.22 -16.99 8.58
N ILE A 85 -4.77 -16.05 7.76
CA ILE A 85 -5.01 -14.61 7.94
C ILE A 85 -6.51 -14.29 7.83
N TYR A 86 -7.18 -14.76 6.78
CA TYR A 86 -8.63 -14.56 6.60
C TYR A 86 -9.48 -15.27 7.67
N ASN A 87 -8.94 -16.27 8.35
CA ASN A 87 -9.59 -16.89 9.51
C ASN A 87 -9.57 -16.00 10.75
N ARG A 88 -8.64 -15.07 10.85
CA ARG A 88 -8.45 -14.18 12.02
C ARG A 88 -9.03 -12.78 11.82
N HIS A 89 -9.08 -12.31 10.57
CA HIS A 89 -9.48 -10.94 10.23
C HIS A 89 -10.51 -10.91 9.09
N PRO A 90 -11.45 -9.95 9.10
CA PRO A 90 -12.45 -9.80 8.04
C PRO A 90 -11.83 -9.20 6.77
N VAL A 91 -12.64 -9.19 5.70
CA VAL A 91 -12.34 -8.37 4.51
C VAL A 91 -12.61 -6.89 4.79
N LEU A 92 -12.00 -6.01 4.00
CA LEU A 92 -12.13 -4.55 4.17
C LEU A 92 -13.57 -4.06 3.98
N ILE A 93 -14.24 -4.55 2.93
CA ILE A 93 -15.63 -4.26 2.58
C ILE A 93 -16.29 -5.54 2.05
N ARG A 94 -17.36 -5.98 2.71
CA ARG A 94 -18.25 -7.05 2.28
C ARG A 94 -19.57 -6.44 1.78
N ASP A 95 -19.84 -6.57 0.48
CA ASP A 95 -20.93 -5.83 -0.19
C ASP A 95 -22.33 -6.41 0.13
N ASP A 96 -22.42 -7.69 0.49
CA ASP A 96 -23.67 -8.40 0.84
C ASP A 96 -24.02 -8.30 2.34
N ASP A 97 -23.26 -7.55 3.12
CA ASP A 97 -23.42 -7.42 4.57
C ASP A 97 -23.58 -5.93 4.96
N PRO A 98 -24.70 -5.51 5.56
CA PRO A 98 -24.90 -4.12 6.01
C PRO A 98 -23.83 -3.61 6.97
N GLU A 99 -23.27 -4.50 7.81
CA GLU A 99 -22.18 -4.18 8.74
C GLU A 99 -20.80 -4.53 8.13
N GLY A 100 -20.77 -4.92 6.85
CA GLY A 100 -19.60 -5.37 6.12
C GLY A 100 -18.57 -4.30 5.78
N ASN A 101 -18.81 -3.03 6.16
CA ASN A 101 -17.89 -1.92 5.94
C ASN A 101 -17.54 -1.21 7.27
N PRO A 102 -16.78 -1.88 8.16
CA PRO A 102 -16.53 -1.37 9.52
C PRO A 102 -15.71 -0.07 9.54
N TRP A 103 -14.89 0.16 8.51
CA TRP A 103 -14.14 1.41 8.31
C TRP A 103 -14.99 2.56 7.75
N CYS A 104 -16.25 2.30 7.38
CA CYS A 104 -17.14 3.26 6.72
C CYS A 104 -16.49 3.87 5.47
N LEU A 105 -15.84 3.04 4.66
CA LEU A 105 -15.07 3.46 3.50
C LEU A 105 -15.96 3.78 2.30
N SER A 106 -15.59 4.84 1.58
CA SER A 106 -16.02 5.07 0.20
C SER A 106 -14.80 5.29 -0.68
N PHE A 107 -14.93 4.96 -1.97
CA PHE A 107 -13.84 5.08 -2.94
C PHE A 107 -14.15 6.13 -4.01
N ASN A 108 -13.10 6.72 -4.59
CA ASN A 108 -13.19 7.60 -5.77
C ASN A 108 -12.03 7.38 -6.73
N GLN A 109 -12.29 7.49 -8.04
CA GLN A 109 -11.21 7.43 -9.03
C GLN A 109 -10.66 8.84 -9.23
N GLY A 110 -9.51 9.13 -8.63
CA GLY A 110 -8.96 10.48 -8.61
C GLY A 110 -9.99 11.52 -8.15
N LEU A 111 -9.79 12.75 -8.58
CA LEU A 111 -10.79 13.80 -8.65
C LEU A 111 -11.09 14.18 -10.11
N PHE A 112 -10.14 13.94 -11.02
CA PHE A 112 -10.23 14.28 -12.43
C PHE A 112 -9.79 13.11 -13.32
N ASN A 113 -10.53 12.87 -14.39
CA ASN A 113 -10.15 11.93 -15.43
C ASN A 113 -9.14 12.55 -16.37
N MET A 114 -8.05 11.85 -16.69
CA MET A 114 -6.95 12.43 -17.46
C MET A 114 -7.31 12.77 -18.91
N ALA A 115 -8.40 12.21 -19.44
CA ALA A 115 -8.91 12.47 -20.78
C ALA A 115 -10.15 13.38 -20.76
N SER A 116 -11.17 13.01 -19.99
CA SER A 116 -12.47 13.71 -20.02
C SER A 116 -12.43 15.10 -19.38
N ASP A 117 -11.50 15.36 -18.47
CA ASP A 117 -11.35 16.65 -17.77
C ASP A 117 -10.14 17.45 -18.27
N ALA A 118 -9.53 17.07 -19.40
CA ALA A 118 -8.29 17.67 -19.89
C ALA A 118 -8.39 19.19 -20.14
N ASN A 119 -9.60 19.72 -20.38
CA ASN A 119 -9.85 21.15 -20.55
C ASN A 119 -9.72 21.96 -19.25
N ARG A 120 -9.62 21.31 -18.08
CA ARG A 120 -9.41 21.94 -16.77
C ARG A 120 -7.94 21.98 -16.35
N PHE A 121 -7.04 21.43 -17.18
CA PHE A 121 -5.64 21.24 -16.82
C PHE A 121 -4.78 22.33 -17.43
N HIS A 122 -4.09 23.07 -16.56
CA HIS A 122 -3.18 24.14 -16.95
C HIS A 122 -1.73 23.66 -16.86
N GLN A 123 -0.95 23.91 -17.90
CA GLN A 123 0.50 23.74 -17.88
C GLN A 123 1.18 25.01 -17.37
N PRO A 124 2.48 24.93 -16.98
CA PRO A 124 3.24 26.12 -16.57
C PRO A 124 3.22 27.25 -17.61
N SER A 125 3.13 26.92 -18.91
CA SER A 125 3.02 27.90 -20.00
C SER A 125 1.72 28.69 -20.01
N ASP A 126 0.67 28.16 -19.38
CA ASP A 126 -0.66 28.78 -19.35
C ASP A 126 -0.81 29.74 -18.14
N LEU A 127 0.16 29.70 -17.21
CA LEU A 127 0.16 30.40 -15.92
C LEU A 127 1.41 31.28 -15.76
N THR A 128 1.96 31.81 -16.86
CA THR A 128 3.23 32.56 -16.84
C THR A 128 3.15 33.89 -16.11
N ASP A 129 1.96 34.49 -16.06
CA ASP A 129 1.71 35.76 -15.37
C ASP A 129 1.40 35.56 -13.87
N ASP A 130 1.20 34.30 -13.44
CA ASP A 130 0.88 33.95 -12.06
C ASP A 130 2.14 33.72 -11.22
N HIS A 131 2.04 34.01 -9.92
CA HIS A 131 3.13 33.75 -8.98
C HIS A 131 3.18 32.27 -8.59
N PHE A 132 4.30 31.60 -8.92
CA PHE A 132 4.58 30.23 -8.46
C PHE A 132 5.27 30.22 -7.10
N ASN A 133 4.64 29.63 -6.09
CA ASN A 133 5.18 29.55 -4.71
C ASN A 133 6.02 28.29 -4.44
N GLY A 134 6.41 27.56 -5.48
CA GLY A 134 7.08 26.25 -5.36
C GLY A 134 6.13 25.04 -5.39
N TRP A 135 4.81 25.25 -5.34
CA TRP A 135 3.82 24.17 -5.35
C TRP A 135 2.54 24.51 -6.14
N SER A 136 1.95 25.68 -5.88
CA SER A 136 0.78 26.22 -6.59
C SER A 136 1.11 27.52 -7.32
N TYR A 137 0.28 27.86 -8.30
CA TYR A 137 0.26 29.15 -8.98
C TYR A 137 -0.89 30.00 -8.44
N THR A 138 -0.70 31.32 -8.35
CA THR A 138 -1.77 32.24 -7.97
C THR A 138 -1.56 33.64 -8.53
N ASP A 139 -2.65 34.29 -8.93
CA ASP A 139 -2.73 35.71 -9.30
C ASP A 139 -3.21 36.61 -8.13
N GLY A 140 -3.41 36.04 -6.94
CA GLY A 140 -3.97 36.69 -5.75
C GLY A 140 -5.49 36.55 -5.58
N HIS A 141 -6.21 36.13 -6.63
CA HIS A 141 -7.66 35.87 -6.60
C HIS A 141 -7.97 34.38 -6.80
N THR A 142 -7.29 33.76 -7.75
CA THR A 142 -7.39 32.37 -8.15
C THR A 142 -6.14 31.62 -7.72
N GLU A 143 -6.30 30.38 -7.25
CA GLU A 143 -5.18 29.49 -7.00
C GLU A 143 -5.33 28.22 -7.81
N TYR A 144 -4.27 27.85 -8.52
CA TYR A 144 -4.17 26.61 -9.27
C TYR A 144 -3.34 25.61 -8.45
N MET A 145 -3.96 24.51 -8.04
CA MET A 145 -3.35 23.45 -7.23
C MET A 145 -2.76 22.36 -8.13
N PRO A 146 -1.62 21.75 -7.74
CA PRO A 146 -0.98 20.72 -8.56
C PRO A 146 -1.86 19.49 -8.72
N LEU A 147 -1.86 18.91 -9.93
CA LEU A 147 -2.50 17.64 -10.25
C LEU A 147 -1.54 16.48 -9.95
N TYR A 148 -1.80 15.76 -8.87
CA TYR A 148 -1.04 14.58 -8.49
C TYR A 148 -1.37 13.37 -9.38
N GLU A 149 -0.33 12.77 -9.95
CA GLU A 149 -0.38 11.45 -10.58
C GLU A 149 0.22 10.39 -9.66
N ALA A 150 -0.24 9.14 -9.77
CA ALA A 150 0.17 8.05 -8.88
C ALA A 150 1.69 7.83 -8.83
N LYS A 151 2.40 8.09 -9.94
CA LYS A 151 3.87 7.97 -9.99
C LYS A 151 4.59 8.94 -9.06
N MET A 152 3.97 10.05 -8.66
CA MET A 152 4.56 11.08 -7.80
C MET A 152 4.57 10.72 -6.30
N VAL A 153 3.77 9.73 -5.88
CA VAL A 153 3.54 9.42 -4.45
C VAL A 153 3.84 7.97 -4.13
N ASN A 154 4.52 7.63 -3.05
CA ASN A 154 4.83 6.27 -2.64
C ASN A 154 4.48 6.06 -1.15
N ILE A 155 4.72 4.86 -0.62
CA ILE A 155 4.44 4.50 0.76
C ILE A 155 5.13 5.48 1.72
N PHE A 156 4.34 6.24 2.48
CA PHE A 156 4.78 7.32 3.37
C PHE A 156 5.64 8.41 2.70
N ASP A 157 5.42 8.64 1.41
CA ASP A 157 6.21 9.59 0.63
C ASP A 157 5.36 10.28 -0.42
N HIS A 158 4.80 11.44 -0.08
CA HIS A 158 4.05 12.26 -1.03
C HIS A 158 4.94 12.98 -2.05
N ARG A 159 6.28 12.91 -1.91
CA ARG A 159 7.25 13.64 -2.73
C ARG A 159 8.18 12.71 -3.53
N PHE A 160 7.73 11.48 -3.78
CA PHE A 160 8.54 10.40 -4.31
C PHE A 160 9.16 10.66 -5.69
N SER A 161 8.42 11.27 -6.61
CA SER A 161 8.95 11.64 -7.93
C SER A 161 8.34 12.92 -8.48
N THR A 162 9.10 13.61 -9.32
CA THR A 162 8.83 14.99 -9.74
C THR A 162 9.01 15.17 -11.24
N TYR A 163 8.24 16.06 -11.86
CA TYR A 163 8.47 16.48 -13.25
C TYR A 163 9.69 17.40 -13.40
N ARG A 164 10.22 17.92 -12.29
CA ARG A 164 11.42 18.76 -12.29
C ARG A 164 12.61 17.97 -12.83
N GLY A 165 13.20 18.47 -13.91
CA GLY A 165 14.36 17.82 -14.54
C GLY A 165 14.04 16.51 -15.26
N ALA A 166 12.77 16.19 -15.52
CA ALA A 166 12.40 15.01 -16.28
C ALA A 166 12.86 15.11 -17.74
N THR A 167 13.64 14.14 -18.19
CA THR A 167 14.10 14.05 -19.59
C THR A 167 12.99 13.53 -20.50
N GLN A 168 13.04 13.87 -21.78
CA GLN A 168 12.07 13.36 -22.76
C GLN A 168 12.05 11.82 -22.81
N ALA A 169 13.21 11.17 -22.64
CA ALA A 169 13.30 9.71 -22.59
C ALA A 169 12.52 9.11 -21.40
N GLN A 170 12.60 9.73 -20.22
CA GLN A 170 11.83 9.32 -19.05
C GLN A 170 10.32 9.53 -19.27
N LEU A 171 9.93 10.68 -19.83
CA LEU A 171 8.53 11.00 -20.11
C LEU A 171 7.90 10.00 -21.10
N ASN A 172 8.64 9.59 -22.13
CA ASN A 172 8.19 8.63 -23.13
C ASN A 172 7.83 7.25 -22.53
N VAL A 173 8.47 6.87 -21.43
CA VAL A 173 8.19 5.61 -20.72
C VAL A 173 7.40 5.80 -19.42
N GLY A 174 6.88 7.01 -19.19
CA GLY A 174 6.08 7.34 -18.00
C GLY A 174 6.87 7.35 -16.69
N ALA A 175 8.20 7.40 -16.72
CA ALA A 175 9.06 7.49 -15.56
C ALA A 175 9.34 8.96 -15.18
N LEU A 176 9.65 9.20 -13.91
CA LEU A 176 10.05 10.51 -13.39
C LEU A 176 11.33 10.38 -12.54
N PRO A 177 12.19 11.42 -12.51
CA PRO A 177 13.29 11.48 -11.56
C PRO A 177 12.76 11.46 -10.12
N ARG A 178 13.53 10.84 -9.23
CA ARG A 178 13.27 10.80 -7.79
C ARG A 178 14.08 11.89 -7.11
N LEU A 179 13.54 12.47 -6.04
CA LEU A 179 14.32 13.34 -5.18
C LEU A 179 15.41 12.52 -4.47
N SER A 180 16.60 13.10 -4.31
CA SER A 180 17.66 12.56 -3.46
C SER A 180 17.26 12.59 -1.98
N ALA A 181 17.99 11.88 -1.11
CA ALA A 181 17.74 11.95 0.33
C ALA A 181 17.90 13.38 0.88
N LYS A 182 18.88 14.13 0.37
CA LYS A 182 19.12 15.53 0.76
C LYS A 182 17.97 16.45 0.34
N GLU A 183 17.40 16.23 -0.84
CA GLU A 183 16.25 16.99 -1.33
C GLU A 183 14.97 16.64 -0.56
N HIS A 184 14.73 15.38 -0.24
CA HIS A 184 13.60 15.02 0.64
C HIS A 184 13.73 15.61 2.05
N ASP A 185 14.96 15.79 2.52
CA ASP A 185 15.28 16.39 3.82
C ASP A 185 15.23 17.93 3.80
N ASP A 186 14.76 18.54 2.71
CA ASP A 186 14.31 19.93 2.67
C ASP A 186 12.78 19.94 2.92
N PRO A 187 12.28 20.58 4.00
CA PRO A 187 10.86 20.54 4.33
C PRO A 187 10.02 21.53 3.50
N ASP A 188 10.68 22.39 2.72
CA ASP A 188 10.08 23.41 1.85
C ASP A 188 10.01 22.94 0.39
N LEU A 189 10.79 21.92 0.03
CA LEU A 189 10.80 21.37 -1.32
C LEU A 189 9.58 20.48 -1.58
N GLU A 190 8.84 20.79 -2.64
CA GLU A 190 7.72 19.99 -3.14
C GLU A 190 7.97 19.41 -4.53
N VAL A 191 7.20 18.37 -4.88
CA VAL A 191 7.20 17.81 -6.24
C VAL A 191 6.58 18.79 -7.23
N LEU A 192 7.20 18.89 -8.40
CA LEU A 192 6.64 19.63 -9.52
C LEU A 192 5.66 18.72 -10.26
N ALA A 193 4.41 19.15 -10.38
CA ALA A 193 3.40 18.47 -11.18
C ALA A 193 3.59 18.76 -12.69
N ARG A 194 2.84 18.06 -13.53
CA ARG A 194 2.74 18.38 -14.97
C ARG A 194 1.65 19.41 -15.25
N TYR A 195 0.57 19.32 -14.47
CA TYR A 195 -0.62 20.12 -14.64
C TYR A 195 -1.07 20.70 -13.31
N TRP A 196 -1.81 21.79 -13.37
CA TRP A 196 -2.50 22.42 -12.25
C TRP A 196 -3.98 22.59 -12.58
N VAL A 197 -4.81 22.59 -11.54
CA VAL A 197 -6.27 22.70 -11.64
C VAL A 197 -6.73 23.78 -10.68
N GLU A 198 -7.71 24.58 -11.08
CA GLU A 198 -8.27 25.64 -10.25
C GLU A 198 -8.79 25.09 -8.91
N ARG A 199 -8.52 25.78 -7.79
CA ARG A 199 -8.95 25.38 -6.45
C ARG A 199 -10.46 25.19 -6.35
N SER A 200 -11.25 26.00 -7.06
CA SER A 200 -12.71 25.90 -7.11
C SER A 200 -13.18 24.57 -7.69
N ASP A 201 -12.56 24.11 -8.79
CA ASP A 201 -12.83 22.80 -9.41
C ASP A 201 -12.46 21.64 -8.47
N VAL A 202 -11.33 21.75 -7.76
CA VAL A 202 -10.94 20.73 -6.77
C VAL A 202 -11.95 20.67 -5.62
N GLN A 203 -12.41 21.82 -5.13
CA GLN A 203 -13.45 21.89 -4.10
C GLN A 203 -14.79 21.33 -4.61
N ALA A 204 -15.15 21.62 -5.87
CA ALA A 204 -16.35 21.09 -6.50
C ALA A 204 -16.32 19.56 -6.61
N ALA A 205 -15.17 18.99 -7.03
CA ALA A 205 -14.97 17.54 -7.11
C ALA A 205 -15.04 16.83 -5.74
N LEU A 206 -14.77 17.57 -4.65
CA LEU A 206 -14.78 17.05 -3.28
C LEU A 206 -16.11 17.24 -2.54
N GLN A 207 -17.12 17.94 -3.10
CA GLN A 207 -18.33 18.41 -2.40
C GLN A 207 -18.94 17.41 -1.39
N ALA A 208 -19.28 16.19 -1.81
CA ALA A 208 -19.89 15.17 -0.95
C ALA A 208 -18.94 14.58 0.12
N ARG A 209 -17.67 15.01 0.11
CA ARG A 209 -16.55 14.53 0.91
C ARG A 209 -15.80 15.71 1.54
N SER A 210 -16.53 16.76 1.94
CA SER A 210 -15.97 17.94 2.60
C SER A 210 -15.35 17.59 3.96
N GLY A 211 -14.20 18.18 4.29
CA GLY A 211 -13.56 18.09 5.62
C GLY A 211 -12.18 17.44 5.65
N PHE A 212 -11.78 16.73 4.60
CA PHE A 212 -10.42 16.17 4.52
C PHE A 212 -9.40 17.26 4.18
N ARG A 213 -8.35 17.35 5.00
CA ARG A 213 -7.22 18.29 4.78
C ARG A 213 -6.06 17.66 4.01
N CYS A 214 -6.13 16.36 3.78
CA CYS A 214 -5.20 15.55 2.99
C CYS A 214 -5.98 14.43 2.29
N LEU A 215 -5.47 13.98 1.14
CA LEU A 215 -6.08 12.91 0.37
C LEU A 215 -5.32 11.61 0.58
N HIS A 216 -6.07 10.53 0.73
CA HIS A 216 -5.54 9.20 0.93
C HIS A 216 -5.99 8.28 -0.20
N GLY A 217 -5.14 7.33 -0.55
CA GLY A 217 -5.42 6.46 -1.69
C GLY A 217 -4.40 5.37 -1.86
N TRP A 218 -4.43 4.75 -3.04
CA TRP A 218 -3.38 3.86 -3.53
C TRP A 218 -3.15 4.05 -5.02
N ARG A 219 -1.97 3.63 -5.48
CA ARG A 219 -1.63 3.64 -6.90
C ARG A 219 -2.47 2.61 -7.65
N LYS A 220 -3.20 3.04 -8.68
CA LYS A 220 -3.98 2.17 -9.56
C LYS A 220 -3.11 1.15 -10.28
N ILE A 221 -2.04 1.62 -10.94
CA ILE A 221 -1.20 0.80 -11.83
C ILE A 221 -0.18 0.02 -11.01
N THR A 222 -0.25 -1.31 -11.07
CA THR A 222 0.66 -2.21 -10.35
C THR A 222 0.54 -3.64 -10.87
N ASN A 223 1.43 -4.55 -10.48
CA ASN A 223 1.28 -5.98 -10.76
C ASN A 223 1.96 -6.81 -9.64
N SER A 224 1.71 -8.13 -9.63
CA SER A 224 2.27 -9.04 -8.63
C SER A 224 3.78 -9.24 -8.71
N GLY A 225 4.45 -8.73 -9.76
CA GLY A 225 5.90 -8.78 -9.95
C GLY A 225 6.61 -7.48 -9.53
N ASN A 226 5.88 -6.43 -9.17
CA ASN A 226 6.47 -5.18 -8.69
C ASN A 226 7.15 -5.36 -7.33
N GLU A 227 8.06 -4.44 -6.99
CA GLU A 227 8.70 -4.38 -5.68
C GLU A 227 7.65 -4.37 -4.55
N ARG A 228 6.66 -3.48 -4.67
CA ARG A 228 5.44 -3.46 -3.86
C ARG A 228 4.22 -3.56 -4.77
N THR A 229 3.32 -4.49 -4.47
CA THR A 229 2.08 -4.66 -5.22
C THR A 229 1.05 -3.62 -4.81
N PHE A 230 0.91 -3.34 -3.51
CA PHE A 230 -0.03 -2.37 -2.97
C PHE A 230 0.75 -1.17 -2.43
N VAL A 231 0.56 -0.01 -3.04
CA VAL A 231 1.26 1.23 -2.68
C VAL A 231 0.22 2.25 -2.23
N PRO A 232 -0.10 2.32 -0.93
CA PRO A 232 -0.94 3.37 -0.40
C PRO A 232 -0.16 4.68 -0.25
N PHE A 233 -0.88 5.77 -0.15
CA PHE A 233 -0.30 7.10 0.05
C PHE A 233 -1.23 8.00 0.85
N VAL A 234 -0.63 9.08 1.37
CA VAL A 234 -1.30 10.31 1.79
C VAL A 234 -0.56 11.47 1.13
N PHE A 235 -1.27 12.49 0.64
CA PHE A 235 -0.67 13.73 0.14
C PHE A 235 -1.55 14.94 0.51
N PRO A 236 -1.01 16.18 0.48
CA PRO A 236 -1.75 17.40 0.82
C PRO A 236 -3.03 17.57 -0.01
N LEU A 237 -4.03 18.30 0.48
CA LEU A 237 -5.24 18.58 -0.30
C LEU A 237 -4.89 19.27 -1.64
N ALA A 238 -5.06 18.55 -2.75
CA ALA A 238 -4.70 18.98 -4.10
C ALA A 238 -5.56 18.25 -5.15
N ALA A 239 -5.35 18.55 -6.44
CA ALA A 239 -6.00 17.80 -7.51
C ALA A 239 -5.38 16.40 -7.63
N ALA A 240 -6.18 15.41 -8.04
CA ALA A 240 -5.73 14.03 -8.20
C ALA A 240 -6.20 13.45 -9.54
N GLY A 241 -5.29 12.89 -10.32
CA GLY A 241 -5.63 12.18 -11.56
C GLY A 241 -6.22 10.79 -11.30
N ASP A 242 -6.84 10.20 -12.32
CA ASP A 242 -7.50 8.87 -12.28
C ASP A 242 -6.57 7.67 -12.01
N SER A 243 -5.25 7.88 -12.00
CA SER A 243 -4.26 6.90 -11.55
C SER A 243 -4.16 6.81 -10.02
N CYS A 244 -4.61 7.83 -9.29
CA CYS A 244 -4.71 7.88 -7.84
C CYS A 244 -6.10 7.42 -7.40
N LEU A 245 -6.25 6.16 -6.98
CA LEU A 245 -7.54 5.71 -6.45
C LEU A 245 -7.66 6.14 -4.99
N LEU A 246 -8.63 7.00 -4.70
CA LEU A 246 -8.82 7.61 -3.40
C LEU A 246 -9.78 6.79 -2.54
N TRP A 247 -9.56 6.87 -1.22
CA TRP A 247 -10.50 6.38 -0.22
C TRP A 247 -10.77 7.44 0.84
N PHE A 248 -11.95 7.34 1.44
CA PHE A 248 -12.43 8.27 2.45
C PHE A 248 -13.07 7.49 3.59
N THR A 249 -12.66 7.77 4.82
CA THR A 249 -13.25 7.23 6.06
C THR A 249 -14.21 8.24 6.65
N LYS A 250 -15.22 7.78 7.41
CA LYS A 250 -16.12 8.71 8.13
C LYS A 250 -15.40 9.47 9.26
N ASP A 251 -14.44 8.83 9.92
CA ASP A 251 -13.61 9.42 10.98
C ASP A 251 -12.17 9.59 10.45
N SER A 252 -11.66 10.82 10.43
CA SER A 252 -10.29 11.11 9.98
C SER A 252 -9.23 10.50 10.89
N ARG A 253 -9.55 10.23 12.16
CA ARG A 253 -8.62 9.58 13.11
C ARG A 253 -8.33 8.11 12.76
N GLN A 254 -9.19 7.49 11.94
CA GLN A 254 -8.97 6.13 11.45
C GLN A 254 -8.02 6.07 10.24
N ALA A 255 -7.88 7.19 9.51
CA ALA A 255 -7.05 7.26 8.31
C ALA A 255 -5.58 6.82 8.53
N PRO A 256 -4.84 7.27 9.57
CA PRO A 256 -3.48 6.79 9.82
C PRO A 256 -3.41 5.28 10.09
N LEU A 257 -4.39 4.70 10.79
CA LEU A 257 -4.44 3.28 11.13
C LEU A 257 -4.64 2.42 9.87
N LEU A 258 -5.53 2.87 8.98
CA LEU A 258 -5.76 2.20 7.70
C LEU A 258 -4.55 2.35 6.78
N LEU A 259 -3.95 3.55 6.72
CA LEU A 259 -2.72 3.80 5.95
C LEU A 259 -1.59 2.86 6.41
N ALA A 260 -1.40 2.70 7.72
CA ALA A 260 -0.42 1.78 8.28
C ALA A 260 -0.70 0.32 7.88
N THR A 261 -1.97 -0.11 8.02
CA THR A 261 -2.41 -1.46 7.66
C THR A 261 -2.11 -1.76 6.20
N MET A 262 -2.51 -0.87 5.30
CA MET A 262 -2.30 -1.01 3.86
C MET A 262 -0.82 -0.92 3.45
N SER A 263 0.00 -0.23 4.26
CA SER A 263 1.44 -0.07 4.01
C SER A 263 2.24 -1.29 4.43
N SER A 264 1.69 -2.14 5.31
CA SER A 264 2.38 -3.31 5.84
C SER A 264 2.71 -4.34 4.77
N ILE A 265 3.83 -5.03 4.96
CA ILE A 265 4.32 -6.05 4.02
C ILE A 265 3.37 -7.25 3.91
N VAL A 266 2.69 -7.60 5.01
CA VAL A 266 1.71 -8.69 5.04
C VAL A 266 0.43 -8.33 4.27
N PHE A 267 -0.01 -7.07 4.29
CA PHE A 267 -1.12 -6.61 3.44
C PHE A 267 -0.74 -6.67 1.96
N ASP A 268 0.47 -6.22 1.59
CA ASP A 268 1.00 -6.33 0.22
C ASP A 268 1.11 -7.77 -0.23
N TYR A 269 1.56 -8.67 0.64
CA TYR A 269 1.67 -10.10 0.39
C TYR A 269 0.31 -10.72 0.03
N VAL A 270 -0.75 -10.39 0.78
CA VAL A 270 -2.11 -10.85 0.45
C VAL A 270 -2.59 -10.23 -0.87
N ALA A 271 -2.36 -8.94 -1.09
CA ALA A 271 -2.73 -8.28 -2.34
C ALA A 271 -2.03 -8.90 -3.56
N ARG A 272 -0.76 -9.27 -3.43
CA ARG A 272 0.08 -9.92 -4.45
C ARG A 272 -0.48 -11.27 -4.91
N GLN A 273 -1.09 -12.03 -4.00
CA GLN A 273 -1.68 -13.33 -4.31
C GLN A 273 -3.05 -13.23 -4.99
N LYS A 274 -3.68 -12.06 -4.92
CA LYS A 274 -5.04 -11.82 -5.42
C LYS A 274 -5.09 -11.05 -6.72
N ILE A 275 -4.04 -10.27 -7.03
CA ILE A 275 -3.97 -9.54 -8.29
C ILE A 275 -3.54 -10.46 -9.44
N SER A 276 -4.24 -10.36 -10.57
CA SER A 276 -3.95 -11.10 -11.80
C SER A 276 -3.57 -10.19 -12.98
N GLY A 277 -3.77 -8.87 -12.85
CA GLY A 277 -3.57 -7.89 -13.91
C GLY A 277 -2.67 -6.73 -13.52
N SER A 278 -2.75 -5.65 -14.30
CA SER A 278 -1.92 -4.45 -14.16
C SER A 278 -2.56 -3.30 -13.36
N ASN A 279 -3.73 -3.54 -12.76
CA ASN A 279 -4.47 -2.53 -12.01
C ASN A 279 -5.03 -3.07 -10.69
N MET A 280 -4.77 -2.36 -9.60
CA MET A 280 -5.35 -2.61 -8.27
C MET A 280 -6.72 -1.94 -8.16
N GLN A 281 -7.76 -2.64 -8.61
CA GLN A 281 -9.12 -2.10 -8.71
C GLN A 281 -9.93 -2.28 -7.42
N TYR A 282 -11.01 -1.49 -7.26
CA TYR A 282 -11.86 -1.49 -6.07
C TYR A 282 -12.37 -2.88 -5.67
N PHE A 283 -12.89 -3.66 -6.62
CA PHE A 283 -13.44 -4.98 -6.30
C PHE A 283 -12.42 -5.90 -5.62
N LEU A 284 -11.13 -5.73 -5.94
CA LEU A 284 -10.04 -6.49 -5.30
C LEU A 284 -9.74 -5.92 -3.92
N VAL A 285 -9.59 -4.59 -3.81
CA VAL A 285 -9.28 -3.90 -2.54
C VAL A 285 -10.36 -4.13 -1.48
N LYS A 286 -11.64 -4.08 -1.86
CA LYS A 286 -12.78 -4.39 -0.97
C LYS A 286 -12.60 -5.73 -0.26
N GLN A 287 -12.13 -6.75 -0.97
CA GLN A 287 -11.98 -8.09 -0.43
C GLN A 287 -10.57 -8.40 0.09
N LEU A 288 -9.68 -7.40 0.23
CA LEU A 288 -8.42 -7.59 0.96
C LEU A 288 -8.70 -7.69 2.46
N VAL A 289 -7.94 -8.52 3.14
CA VAL A 289 -8.06 -8.72 4.58
C VAL A 289 -7.55 -7.49 5.34
N SER A 290 -8.27 -7.09 6.38
CA SER A 290 -7.89 -5.96 7.24
C SER A 290 -8.41 -6.19 8.65
N PRO A 291 -7.62 -5.89 9.70
CA PRO A 291 -8.16 -5.66 11.03
C PRO A 291 -9.27 -4.59 10.96
N ALA A 292 -10.32 -4.74 11.77
CA ALA A 292 -11.36 -3.73 11.90
C ALA A 292 -10.86 -2.55 12.78
N PRO A 293 -11.50 -1.37 12.73
CA PRO A 293 -11.12 -0.22 13.57
C PRO A 293 -11.01 -0.56 15.06
N ASP A 294 -11.97 -1.34 15.60
CA ASP A 294 -11.99 -1.76 17.01
C ASP A 294 -10.81 -2.68 17.41
N PHE A 295 -10.05 -3.18 16.44
CA PHE A 295 -8.82 -3.90 16.75
C PHE A 295 -7.75 -2.93 17.30
N PHE A 296 -7.75 -1.67 16.87
CA PHE A 296 -6.72 -0.70 17.22
C PHE A 296 -6.88 -0.07 18.61
N ILE A 297 -8.06 -0.20 19.23
CA ILE A 297 -8.29 0.23 20.62
C ILE A 297 -7.81 -0.81 21.65
N ARG A 298 -7.38 -2.00 21.20
CA ARG A 298 -6.83 -3.04 22.06
C ARG A 298 -5.39 -2.72 22.43
N ASP A 299 -4.94 -3.24 23.57
CA ASP A 299 -3.55 -3.14 24.00
C ASP A 299 -2.59 -3.70 22.95
N ALA A 300 -1.48 -2.99 22.72
CA ALA A 300 -0.35 -3.49 21.95
C ALA A 300 0.32 -4.63 22.74
N PRO A 301 0.34 -5.89 22.24
CA PRO A 301 0.79 -7.03 23.02
C PRO A 301 2.25 -6.95 23.50
N TRP A 302 3.08 -6.16 22.82
CA TRP A 302 4.50 -5.93 23.16
C TRP A 302 4.72 -4.66 23.99
N GLN A 303 3.69 -3.86 24.29
CA GLN A 303 3.83 -2.61 25.02
C GLN A 303 2.60 -2.37 25.93
N PRO A 304 2.65 -2.81 27.20
CA PRO A 304 1.57 -2.65 28.17
C PRO A 304 1.19 -1.18 28.37
N ASN A 305 -0.09 -0.94 28.62
CA ASN A 305 -0.67 0.40 28.83
C ASN A 305 -0.57 1.33 27.61
N SER A 306 -0.49 0.77 26.40
CA SER A 306 -0.59 1.50 25.14
C SER A 306 -1.46 0.70 24.20
N THR A 307 -2.42 1.36 23.56
CA THR A 307 -3.22 0.70 22.51
C THR A 307 -2.38 0.51 21.25
N LEU A 308 -2.84 -0.37 20.35
CA LEU A 308 -2.26 -0.47 19.01
C LEU A 308 -2.31 0.88 18.27
N ALA A 309 -3.36 1.68 18.46
CA ALA A 309 -3.43 3.03 17.90
C ALA A 309 -2.33 3.94 18.44
N ASP A 310 -2.09 3.94 19.76
CA ASP A 310 -1.04 4.74 20.41
C ASP A 310 0.36 4.37 19.90
N TRP A 311 0.56 3.12 19.52
CA TRP A 311 1.81 2.63 18.93
C TRP A 311 1.94 2.96 17.43
N VAL A 312 0.86 2.81 16.64
CA VAL A 312 0.88 3.01 15.18
C VAL A 312 0.95 4.49 14.80
N ILE A 313 0.17 5.35 15.45
CA ILE A 313 -0.01 6.75 15.01
C ILE A 313 1.32 7.53 14.97
N PRO A 314 2.20 7.46 16.00
CA PRO A 314 3.49 8.14 15.97
C PRO A 314 4.39 7.68 14.82
N VAL A 315 4.34 6.39 14.46
CA VAL A 315 5.12 5.82 13.35
C VAL A 315 4.63 6.38 12.02
N VAL A 316 3.31 6.40 11.79
CA VAL A 316 2.72 6.95 10.56
C VAL A 316 2.96 8.45 10.43
N LEU A 317 2.80 9.18 11.54
CA LEU A 317 3.05 10.61 11.62
C LEU A 317 4.50 10.91 11.20
N GLU A 318 5.48 10.27 11.83
CA GLU A 318 6.89 10.50 11.57
C GLU A 318 7.32 10.08 10.16
N LEU A 319 6.81 8.95 9.67
CA LEU A 319 7.10 8.50 8.30
C LEU A 319 6.48 9.42 7.25
N SER A 320 5.33 10.05 7.51
CA SER A 320 4.60 10.83 6.51
C SER A 320 4.95 12.33 6.55
N TYR A 321 4.99 12.93 7.74
CA TYR A 321 5.11 14.39 7.93
C TYR A 321 6.55 14.88 7.80
N THR A 322 7.01 14.96 6.55
CA THR A 322 8.39 15.37 6.17
C THR A 322 8.45 16.70 5.43
N SER A 323 7.29 17.35 5.22
CA SER A 323 7.18 18.68 4.62
C SER A 323 6.10 19.49 5.33
N TRP A 324 6.25 20.81 5.32
CA TRP A 324 5.26 21.77 5.82
C TRP A 324 3.89 21.64 5.14
N ARG A 325 3.80 21.12 3.91
CA ARG A 325 2.51 20.91 3.22
C ARG A 325 1.65 19.82 3.87
N LEU A 326 2.27 18.90 4.61
CA LEU A 326 1.55 17.91 5.42
C LEU A 326 1.29 18.38 6.86
N ARG A 327 1.54 19.65 7.20
CA ARG A 327 1.19 20.19 8.52
C ARG A 327 -0.29 19.99 8.89
N PRO A 328 -1.27 20.17 7.98
CA PRO A 328 -2.66 19.86 8.30
C PRO A 328 -2.88 18.39 8.71
N TYR A 329 -2.16 17.45 8.08
CA TYR A 329 -2.18 16.03 8.46
C TYR A 329 -1.63 15.82 9.86
N ALA A 330 -0.48 16.42 10.18
CA ALA A 330 0.10 16.34 11.52
C ALA A 330 -0.85 16.88 12.59
N GLN A 331 -1.52 17.99 12.31
CA GLN A 331 -2.52 18.57 13.22
C GLN A 331 -3.74 17.68 13.42
N ASP A 332 -4.20 16.96 12.37
CA ASP A 332 -5.27 15.97 12.49
C ASP A 332 -4.86 14.80 13.43
N LEU A 333 -3.55 14.56 13.56
CA LEU A 333 -2.96 13.55 14.45
C LEU A 333 -2.54 14.11 15.82
N GLY A 334 -2.89 15.37 16.14
CA GLY A 334 -2.56 16.00 17.42
C GLY A 334 -1.14 16.55 17.51
N ASP A 335 -0.41 16.63 16.40
CA ASP A 335 0.95 17.15 16.35
C ASP A 335 1.00 18.58 15.80
N SER A 336 1.58 19.50 16.57
CA SER A 336 1.78 20.90 16.20
C SER A 336 3.23 21.24 15.86
N GLY A 337 4.12 20.24 15.90
CA GLY A 337 5.55 20.41 15.72
C GLY A 337 5.97 20.69 14.27
N PRO A 338 7.25 21.02 14.05
CA PRO A 338 7.84 21.09 12.73
C PRO A 338 7.91 19.70 12.07
N PRO A 339 8.02 19.60 10.73
CA PRO A 339 8.19 18.34 10.04
C PRO A 339 9.39 17.55 10.55
N PHE A 340 9.32 16.23 10.45
CA PHE A 340 10.44 15.35 10.74
C PHE A 340 11.48 15.41 9.63
N ARG A 341 12.75 15.23 10.02
CA ARG A 341 13.87 15.12 9.09
C ARG A 341 13.72 13.87 8.24
N TRP A 342 14.11 13.95 6.97
CA TRP A 342 14.16 12.78 6.11
C TRP A 342 15.49 12.05 6.29
N ASP A 343 15.47 10.99 7.07
CA ASP A 343 16.62 10.09 7.27
C ASP A 343 16.28 8.68 6.75
N PRO A 344 16.88 8.22 5.64
CA PRO A 344 16.64 6.88 5.10
C PRO A 344 16.91 5.74 6.09
N GLU A 345 17.93 5.86 6.95
CA GLU A 345 18.28 4.83 7.92
C GLU A 345 17.21 4.72 8.99
N ARG A 346 16.85 5.84 9.61
CA ARG A 346 15.79 5.89 10.62
C ARG A 346 14.44 5.43 10.06
N ARG A 347 14.09 5.86 8.85
CA ARG A 347 12.86 5.44 8.16
C ARG A 347 12.81 3.93 7.94
N ALA A 348 13.94 3.29 7.62
CA ALA A 348 14.01 1.84 7.48
C ALA A 348 13.74 1.12 8.81
N LEU A 349 14.27 1.62 9.93
CA LEU A 349 14.03 1.06 11.27
C LEU A 349 12.56 1.20 11.68
N LEU A 350 11.96 2.38 11.48
CA LEU A 350 10.54 2.64 11.77
C LEU A 350 9.60 1.76 10.95
N ARG A 351 9.89 1.60 9.64
CA ARG A 351 9.12 0.70 8.77
C ARG A 351 9.28 -0.75 9.17
N ALA A 352 10.47 -1.17 9.61
CA ALA A 352 10.70 -2.53 10.09
C ALA A 352 9.92 -2.84 11.37
N ASP A 353 9.88 -1.92 12.34
CA ASP A 353 9.01 -2.05 13.51
C ASP A 353 7.53 -2.11 13.10
N LEU A 354 7.09 -1.27 12.16
CA LEU A 354 5.72 -1.28 11.66
C LEU A 354 5.35 -2.64 11.05
N ASP A 355 6.17 -3.13 10.11
CA ASP A 355 5.95 -4.40 9.44
C ASP A 355 5.97 -5.58 10.43
N ALA A 356 6.89 -5.59 11.40
CA ALA A 356 6.94 -6.59 12.46
C ALA A 356 5.69 -6.59 13.35
N GLY A 357 5.21 -5.42 13.76
CA GLY A 357 3.98 -5.30 14.53
C GLY A 357 2.77 -5.80 13.75
N PHE A 358 2.68 -5.49 12.45
CA PHE A 358 1.61 -6.00 11.61
C PHE A 358 1.69 -7.52 11.39
N LEU A 359 2.88 -8.12 11.30
CA LEU A 359 3.01 -9.59 11.29
C LEU A 359 2.38 -10.24 12.54
N HIS A 360 2.58 -9.65 13.72
CA HIS A 360 1.90 -10.07 14.96
C HIS A 360 0.39 -9.80 14.95
N VAL A 361 -0.05 -8.62 14.47
CA VAL A 361 -1.47 -8.27 14.33
C VAL A 361 -2.21 -9.28 13.45
N TYR A 362 -1.60 -9.69 12.34
CA TYR A 362 -2.15 -10.71 11.43
C TYR A 362 -1.96 -12.15 11.94
N GLY A 363 -1.29 -12.32 13.08
CA GLY A 363 -1.13 -13.60 13.79
C GLY A 363 -0.20 -14.57 13.08
N LEU A 364 0.84 -14.07 12.39
CA LEU A 364 1.84 -14.92 11.76
C LEU A 364 2.85 -15.37 12.80
N ASN A 365 3.21 -16.66 12.76
CA ASN A 365 4.37 -17.15 13.49
C ASN A 365 5.68 -16.78 12.79
N ARG A 366 6.82 -17.03 13.45
CA ARG A 366 8.15 -16.63 12.95
C ARG A 366 8.53 -17.25 11.60
N VAL A 367 8.09 -18.47 11.30
CA VAL A 367 8.36 -19.17 10.04
C VAL A 367 7.48 -18.60 8.92
N GLU A 368 6.21 -18.33 9.21
CA GLU A 368 5.29 -17.68 8.26
C GLU A 368 5.74 -16.24 7.94
N ALA A 369 6.18 -15.49 8.95
CA ALA A 369 6.74 -14.14 8.77
C ALA A 369 7.95 -14.16 7.82
N GLU A 370 8.84 -15.14 7.99
CA GLU A 370 9.99 -15.32 7.11
C GLU A 370 9.59 -15.66 5.67
N HIS A 371 8.65 -16.60 5.50
CA HIS A 371 8.11 -16.95 4.19
C HIS A 371 7.48 -15.76 3.47
N VAL A 372 6.71 -14.93 4.20
CA VAL A 372 6.13 -13.69 3.67
C VAL A 372 7.23 -12.76 3.17
N LEU A 373 8.29 -12.52 3.95
CA LEU A 373 9.41 -11.66 3.55
C LEU A 373 10.12 -12.22 2.32
N ASP A 374 10.39 -13.53 2.26
CA ASP A 374 11.07 -14.17 1.14
C ASP A 374 10.31 -14.09 -0.19
N SER A 375 8.99 -13.84 -0.15
CA SER A 375 8.19 -13.64 -1.35
C SER A 375 8.52 -12.34 -2.12
N PHE A 376 9.18 -11.36 -1.48
CA PHE A 376 9.52 -10.06 -2.06
C PHE A 376 10.88 -10.07 -2.78
N SER A 377 11.04 -10.98 -3.74
CA SER A 377 12.29 -11.20 -4.50
C SER A 377 12.87 -9.94 -5.16
N VAL A 378 12.04 -9.00 -5.60
CA VAL A 378 12.51 -7.74 -6.21
C VAL A 378 13.11 -6.80 -5.17
N VAL A 379 12.49 -6.68 -3.98
CA VAL A 379 13.05 -5.92 -2.86
C VAL A 379 14.41 -6.54 -2.50
N ARG A 380 14.44 -7.85 -2.30
CA ARG A 380 15.66 -8.61 -2.00
C ARG A 380 16.77 -8.32 -3.02
N LYS A 381 16.48 -8.43 -4.32
CA LYS A 381 17.45 -8.19 -5.39
C LYS A 381 18.04 -6.78 -5.34
N TYR A 382 17.22 -5.76 -5.07
CA TYR A 382 17.70 -4.38 -4.99
C TYR A 382 18.49 -4.14 -3.71
N GLU A 383 18.05 -4.65 -2.56
CA GLU A 383 18.78 -4.49 -1.30
C GLU A 383 20.11 -5.26 -1.28
N GLU A 384 20.16 -6.49 -1.81
CA GLU A 384 21.42 -7.24 -1.95
C GLU A 384 22.41 -6.51 -2.87
N ARG A 385 21.92 -5.79 -3.89
CA ARG A 385 22.76 -4.94 -4.76
C ARG A 385 23.25 -3.69 -4.03
N ASP A 386 22.36 -2.99 -3.33
CA ASP A 386 22.63 -1.65 -2.78
C ASP A 386 23.29 -1.66 -1.40
N PHE A 387 23.02 -2.69 -0.59
CA PHE A 387 23.47 -2.82 0.81
C PHE A 387 24.31 -4.08 1.05
N GLY A 388 24.31 -5.05 0.13
CA GLY A 388 25.00 -6.33 0.32
C GLY A 388 24.28 -7.32 1.24
N ASP A 389 23.10 -6.97 1.77
CA ASP A 389 22.23 -7.82 2.57
C ASP A 389 20.76 -7.67 2.18
N TYR A 390 19.92 -8.65 2.52
CA TYR A 390 18.47 -8.47 2.45
C TYR A 390 17.99 -7.68 3.69
N ARG A 391 18.31 -6.39 3.70
CA ARG A 391 18.17 -5.48 4.84
C ARG A 391 16.77 -5.46 5.45
N THR A 392 15.72 -5.34 4.64
CA THR A 392 14.32 -5.35 5.09
C THR A 392 14.01 -6.63 5.86
N LYS A 393 14.38 -7.81 5.32
CA LYS A 393 14.16 -9.09 6.01
C LYS A 393 14.88 -9.14 7.36
N ARG A 394 16.15 -8.73 7.40
CA ARG A 394 16.93 -8.73 8.65
C ARG A 394 16.28 -7.83 9.71
N LEU A 395 15.97 -6.58 9.37
CA LEU A 395 15.40 -5.61 10.32
C LEU A 395 14.00 -6.01 10.78
N VAL A 396 13.12 -6.42 9.86
CA VAL A 396 11.75 -6.84 10.21
C VAL A 396 11.77 -8.06 11.13
N LEU A 397 12.62 -9.05 10.88
CA LEU A 397 12.73 -10.22 11.74
C LEU A 397 13.37 -9.90 13.10
N GLU A 398 14.35 -8.99 13.14
CA GLU A 398 14.89 -8.49 14.40
C GLU A 398 13.82 -7.80 15.26
N ALA A 399 13.03 -6.89 14.66
CA ALA A 399 11.90 -6.25 15.34
C ALA A 399 10.84 -7.27 15.77
N TYR A 400 10.51 -8.24 14.91
CA TYR A 400 9.55 -9.30 15.20
C TYR A 400 9.99 -10.11 16.42
N ASP A 401 11.26 -10.52 16.47
CA ASP A 401 11.81 -11.32 17.56
C ASP A 401 11.87 -10.52 18.89
N ARG A 402 12.18 -9.21 18.83
CA ARG A 402 12.09 -8.30 19.99
C ARG A 402 10.65 -8.21 20.52
N MET A 403 9.66 -8.04 19.64
CA MET A 403 8.24 -8.02 20.01
C MET A 403 7.78 -9.37 20.57
N ALA A 404 8.13 -10.48 19.92
CA ALA A 404 7.79 -11.83 20.37
C ALA A 404 8.33 -12.11 21.78
N LYS A 405 9.58 -11.72 22.05
CA LYS A 405 10.19 -11.83 23.37
C LYS A 405 9.45 -10.98 24.41
N ALA A 406 9.07 -9.76 24.08
CA ALA A 406 8.31 -8.91 24.98
C ALA A 406 6.92 -9.50 25.27
N ILE A 407 6.20 -9.96 24.24
CA ILE A 407 4.91 -10.64 24.38
C ILE A 407 5.02 -11.84 25.34
N ALA A 408 6.05 -12.68 25.16
CA ALA A 408 6.31 -13.82 26.03
C ALA A 408 6.59 -13.42 27.50
N ASN A 409 7.06 -12.20 27.72
CA ASN A 409 7.32 -11.60 29.04
C ASN A 409 6.18 -10.66 29.50
N GLY A 410 4.94 -10.91 29.06
CA GLY A 410 3.77 -10.12 29.45
C GLY A 410 3.77 -8.68 28.91
N GLY A 411 4.40 -8.47 27.74
CA GLY A 411 4.58 -7.19 27.08
C GLY A 411 5.78 -6.37 27.59
N THR A 412 6.51 -6.83 28.60
CA THR A 412 7.61 -6.04 29.19
C THR A 412 8.92 -6.15 28.41
N GLY A 413 9.69 -5.06 28.38
CA GLY A 413 11.05 -5.05 27.84
C GLY A 413 11.17 -4.86 26.33
N TRP A 414 10.07 -4.58 25.62
CA TRP A 414 10.14 -4.15 24.22
C TRP A 414 10.84 -2.79 24.09
N ARG A 415 11.64 -2.65 23.03
CA ARG A 415 12.22 -1.38 22.57
C ARG A 415 12.18 -1.35 21.05
N SER A 416 11.76 -0.21 20.50
CA SER A 416 11.82 0.09 19.07
C SER A 416 13.25 -0.11 18.54
N LEU A 417 13.35 -0.46 17.26
CA LEU A 417 14.62 -0.42 16.53
C LEU A 417 15.16 1.01 16.43
N ALA A 418 14.27 1.99 16.25
CA ALA A 418 14.63 3.39 16.20
C ALA A 418 14.75 3.98 17.62
N ASP A 419 15.85 4.71 17.85
CA ASP A 419 16.09 5.46 19.09
C ASP A 419 16.42 6.92 18.73
N PRO A 420 15.69 7.93 19.24
CA PRO A 420 14.48 7.83 20.07
C PRO A 420 13.30 7.13 19.35
N PRO A 421 12.26 6.66 20.07
CA PRO A 421 11.10 6.03 19.46
C PRO A 421 10.36 6.96 18.49
N ALA A 422 9.44 6.39 17.72
CA ALA A 422 8.61 7.13 16.78
C ALA A 422 7.85 8.29 17.44
N GLY A 423 7.69 9.40 16.72
CA GLY A 423 7.09 10.64 17.21
C GLY A 423 8.08 11.58 17.90
N ALA A 424 9.18 11.02 18.44
CA ALA A 424 10.26 11.76 19.11
C ALA A 424 11.53 11.89 18.24
N GLY A 425 11.47 11.50 16.96
CA GLY A 425 12.59 11.62 16.03
C GLY A 425 13.04 13.06 15.77
N PRO A 426 14.21 13.23 15.12
CA PRO A 426 14.73 14.55 14.75
C PRO A 426 13.75 15.33 13.87
N ARG A 427 13.58 16.62 14.16
CA ARG A 427 12.72 17.52 13.40
C ARG A 427 13.48 18.73 12.90
N HIS A 428 12.89 19.41 11.91
CA HIS A 428 13.34 20.71 11.46
C HIS A 428 13.15 21.79 12.54
N PRO A 429 13.87 22.92 12.45
CA PRO A 429 13.56 24.10 13.26
C PRO A 429 12.12 24.60 13.01
N ASN A 430 11.55 25.28 14.00
CA ASN A 430 10.30 26.01 13.81
C ASN A 430 10.48 27.13 12.77
N ARG A 431 9.41 27.41 12.03
CA ARG A 431 9.30 28.57 11.14
C ARG A 431 9.02 29.86 11.90
#